data_AF-A0A447QV68-F1
#
_entry.id   AF-A0A447QV68-F1
#
_cell.length_a   1.000
_cell.length_b   1.000
_cell.length_c   1.000
_cell.angle_alpha   90.00
_cell.angle_beta   90.00
_cell.angle_gamma   90.00
#
_symmetry.space_group_name_H-M   'P 1'
#
loop_
_entity.id
_entity.type
_entity.pdbx_description
1 polymer ?
#
loop_
_entity_poly.entity_id
_entity_poly.type
_entity_poly.pdbx_seq_one_letter_code
_entity_poly.pdbx_strand_id
1 'polypeptide(L)'
;MGAQTQRSLEHFHISTEKMPTALIHALALTKRAAAEVNRQLGLLADDRAAAIIQAADEVLAGSIPMNSRSPSGRPAPAPRPI
;
A
#
# COMPACT_ATOMS: atom_id res chain seq x y z
N MET A 1 -7.34 10.70 -28.93
CA MET A 1 -6.79 11.21 -27.66
C MET A 1 -6.46 10.04 -26.77
N GLY A 2 -5.19 9.67 -26.68
CA GLY A 2 -4.76 8.48 -25.95
C GLY A 2 -3.26 8.30 -26.12
N ALA A 3 -2.46 8.99 -25.30
CA ALA A 3 -1.00 8.87 -25.32
C ALA A 3 -0.32 9.52 -24.09
N GLN A 4 -0.97 9.56 -22.91
CA GLN A 4 -0.38 10.15 -21.69
C GLN A 4 -0.64 9.29 -20.43
N THR A 5 -0.83 7.97 -20.57
CA THR A 5 -1.00 7.07 -19.41
C THR A 5 -0.15 5.79 -19.50
N GLN A 6 0.42 5.50 -20.67
CA GLN A 6 1.30 4.32 -20.84
C GLN A 6 2.73 4.59 -20.32
N ARG A 7 3.20 5.85 -20.36
CA ARG A 7 4.62 6.19 -20.13
C ARG A 7 5.06 6.14 -18.68
N SER A 8 4.11 6.19 -17.74
CA SER A 8 4.42 6.01 -16.32
C SER A 8 4.60 4.55 -15.94
N LEU A 9 4.07 3.58 -16.71
CA LEU A 9 4.28 2.16 -16.43
C LEU A 9 5.65 1.68 -16.90
N GLU A 10 6.18 2.20 -18.01
CA GLU A 10 7.48 1.78 -18.54
C GLU A 10 8.66 2.27 -17.68
N HIS A 11 8.56 3.44 -17.02
CA HIS A 11 9.64 3.98 -16.20
C HIS A 11 9.86 3.25 -14.86
N PHE A 12 8.82 2.62 -14.30
CA PHE A 12 8.94 1.86 -13.03
C PHE A 12 9.33 0.39 -13.24
N HIS A 13 9.52 -0.07 -14.49
CA HIS A 13 10.01 -1.42 -14.79
C HIS A 13 11.55 -1.54 -14.78
N ILE A 14 12.29 -0.45 -14.60
CA ILE A 14 13.77 -0.47 -14.49
C ILE A 14 14.17 -0.54 -13.02
N SER A 15 13.68 -1.55 -12.31
CA SER A 15 14.39 -2.07 -11.14
C SER A 15 13.84 -3.46 -10.85
N THR A 16 14.51 -4.46 -11.39
CA THR A 16 14.42 -5.86 -10.95
C THR A 16 14.89 -6.04 -9.50
N GLU A 17 15.33 -4.96 -8.85
CA GLU A 17 15.70 -4.92 -7.45
C GLU A 17 14.45 -4.72 -6.60
N LYS A 18 14.03 -5.79 -5.90
CA LYS A 18 13.05 -5.65 -4.82
C LYS A 18 13.52 -4.52 -3.92
N MET A 19 12.63 -3.59 -3.56
CA MET A 19 12.95 -2.56 -2.57
C MET A 19 13.65 -3.22 -1.38
N PRO A 20 14.84 -2.73 -0.97
CA PRO A 20 15.57 -3.33 0.13
C PRO A 20 14.65 -3.41 1.34
N THR A 21 14.61 -4.55 2.03
CA THR A 21 13.77 -4.75 3.21
C THR A 21 14.01 -3.66 4.26
N ALA A 22 15.24 -3.14 4.35
CA ALA A 22 15.60 -2.01 5.19
C ALA A 22 14.82 -0.72 4.85
N LEU A 23 14.59 -0.42 3.57
CA LEU A 23 13.81 0.72 3.13
C LEU A 23 12.32 0.55 3.45
N ILE A 24 11.81 -0.67 3.30
CA ILE A 24 10.43 -1.02 3.67
C ILE A 24 10.22 -0.82 5.18
N HIS A 25 11.16 -1.31 6.00
CA HIS A 25 11.12 -1.12 7.45
C HIS A 25 11.22 0.37 7.83
N ALA A 26 12.11 1.13 7.19
CA ALA A 26 12.23 2.57 7.42
C ALA A 26 10.91 3.31 7.10
N LEU A 27 10.23 2.94 6.01
CA LEU A 27 8.95 3.53 5.66
C LEU A 27 7.84 3.13 6.65
N ALA A 28 7.81 1.87 7.08
CA ALA A 28 6.86 1.41 8.10
C ALA A 28 7.04 2.16 9.43
N LEU A 29 8.28 2.32 9.90
CA LEU A 29 8.59 3.13 11.09
C LEU A 29 8.13 4.58 10.94
N THR A 30 8.38 5.19 9.78
CA THR A 30 7.97 6.57 9.49
C THR A 30 6.45 6.71 9.56
N LYS A 31 5.70 5.76 8.97
CA LYS A 31 4.24 5.77 8.97
C LYS A 31 3.65 5.53 10.37
N ARG A 32 4.26 4.64 11.14
CA ARG A 32 3.89 4.37 12.54
C ARG A 32 4.06 5.64 13.40
N ALA A 33 5.23 6.28 13.33
CA ALA A 33 5.51 7.50 14.08
C ALA A 33 4.57 8.65 13.66
N ALA A 34 4.32 8.82 12.37
CA ALA A 34 3.38 9.83 11.89
C ALA A 34 1.94 9.58 12.38
N ALA A 35 1.49 8.32 12.40
CA ALA A 35 0.16 7.97 12.92
C ALA A 35 0.05 8.24 14.42
N GLU A 36 1.09 7.93 15.19
CA GLU A 36 1.14 8.19 16.63
C GLU A 36 1.10 9.68 16.96
N VAL A 37 1.92 10.50 16.27
CA VAL A 37 1.92 11.96 16.43
C VAL A 37 0.57 12.55 16.01
N ASN A 38 0.01 12.14 14.87
CA ASN A 38 -1.27 12.66 14.41
C ASN A 38 -2.43 12.27 15.33
N ARG A 39 -2.37 11.09 15.97
CA ARG A 39 -3.31 10.70 17.03
C ARG A 39 -3.19 11.62 18.24
N GLN A 40 -1.98 11.86 18.73
CA GLN A 40 -1.73 12.74 19.88
C GLN A 40 -2.16 14.19 19.62
N LEU A 41 -2.04 14.67 18.39
CA LEU A 41 -2.49 15.99 17.97
C LEU A 41 -4.00 16.06 17.68
N GLY A 42 -4.74 14.94 17.76
CA GLY A 42 -6.16 14.88 17.42
C GLY A 42 -6.46 15.08 15.93
N LEU A 43 -5.45 14.99 15.07
CA LEU A 43 -5.58 15.14 13.60
C LEU A 43 -6.02 13.84 12.92
N LEU A 44 -5.95 12.72 13.64
CA LEU A 44 -6.33 11.40 13.18
C LEU A 44 -7.15 10.70 14.26
N ALA A 45 -8.30 10.15 13.88
CA ALA A 45 -9.14 9.37 14.78
C ALA A 45 -8.41 8.13 15.31
N ASP A 46 -8.65 7.78 16.58
CA ASP A 46 -7.98 6.70 17.29
C ASP A 46 -8.06 5.34 16.57
N ASP A 47 -9.23 5.03 16.00
CA ASP A 47 -9.47 3.80 15.25
C ASP A 47 -8.55 3.69 14.02
N ARG A 48 -8.42 4.79 13.27
CA ARG A 48 -7.55 4.85 12.08
C ARG A 48 -6.08 4.84 12.46
N ALA A 49 -5.71 5.58 13.51
CA ALA A 49 -4.35 5.58 14.02
C ALA A 49 -3.93 4.19 14.48
N ALA A 50 -4.78 3.48 15.23
CA ALA A 50 -4.54 2.12 15.68
C ALA A 50 -4.37 1.16 14.50
N ALA A 51 -5.23 1.23 13.48
CA ALA A 51 -5.13 0.39 12.29
C ALA A 51 -3.82 0.62 11.52
N ILE A 52 -3.37 1.88 11.39
CA ILE A 52 -2.10 2.20 10.71
C ILE A 52 -0.90 1.71 11.52
N ILE A 53 -0.91 1.90 12.84
CA ILE A 53 0.16 1.43 13.74
C ILE A 53 0.25 -0.09 13.66
N GLN A 54 -0.88 -0.80 13.76
CA GLN A 54 -0.92 -2.26 13.66
C GLN A 54 -0.37 -2.74 12.31
N ALA A 55 -0.81 -2.16 11.20
CA ALA A 55 -0.31 -2.54 9.87
C ALA A 55 1.21 -2.28 9.73
N ALA A 56 1.72 -1.19 10.30
CA ALA A 56 3.14 -0.91 10.30
C ALA A 56 3.93 -1.91 11.16
N ASP A 57 3.40 -2.29 12.32
CA ASP A 57 4.00 -3.31 13.20
C ASP A 57 4.03 -4.69 12.50
N GLU A 58 2.97 -5.06 11.77
CA GLU A 58 2.92 -6.30 10.97
C GLU A 58 3.96 -6.32 9.83
N VAL A 59 4.22 -5.16 9.19
CA VAL A 59 5.29 -5.02 8.20
C VAL A 59 6.67 -5.16 8.85
N LEU A 60 6.88 -4.56 10.02
CA LEU A 60 8.14 -4.66 10.77
C LEU A 60 8.40 -6.06 11.32
N ALA A 61 7.34 -6.80 11.64
CA ALA A 61 7.41 -8.22 12.01
C ALA A 61 7.71 -9.14 10.82
N GLY A 62 7.78 -8.61 9.60
CA GLY A 62 8.01 -9.39 8.38
C GLY A 62 6.81 -10.24 7.95
N SER A 63 5.62 -9.96 8.48
CA SER A 63 4.45 -10.84 8.36
C SER A 63 3.59 -10.58 7.12
N ILE A 64 3.81 -9.46 6.42
CA ILE A 64 3.05 -9.10 5.22
C ILE A 64 3.97 -9.08 3.98
N PRO A 65 3.99 -10.14 3.15
CA PRO A 65 4.47 -9.99 1.79
C PRO A 65 3.57 -9.00 1.03
N MET A 66 4.16 -8.07 0.29
CA MET A 66 3.50 -6.99 -0.47
C MET A 66 2.64 -7.48 -1.67
N ASN A 67 1.96 -8.62 -1.53
CA ASN A 67 1.03 -9.24 -2.49
C ASN A 67 -0.30 -9.65 -1.79
N SER A 68 -0.76 -8.93 -0.77
CA SER A 68 -2.15 -9.09 -0.34
C SER A 68 -3.06 -8.47 -1.41
N ARG A 69 -3.34 -9.23 -2.47
CA ARG A 69 -4.45 -8.95 -3.39
C ARG A 69 -5.70 -8.83 -2.52
N SER A 70 -6.26 -7.63 -2.47
CA SER A 70 -7.68 -7.49 -2.16
C SER A 70 -8.44 -8.40 -3.13
N PRO A 71 -9.23 -9.40 -2.68
CA PRO A 71 -10.08 -10.14 -3.57
C PRO A 71 -11.28 -9.24 -3.89
N SER A 72 -11.06 -8.17 -4.65
CA SER A 72 -12.15 -7.46 -5.32
C SER A 72 -12.55 -8.27 -6.54
N GLY A 73 -13.18 -9.42 -6.28
CA GLY A 73 -13.90 -10.19 -7.27
C GLY A 73 -15.07 -9.37 -7.79
N ARG A 74 -14.85 -8.54 -8.82
CA ARG A 74 -15.94 -8.15 -9.70
C ARG A 74 -16.27 -9.37 -10.56
N PRO A 75 -17.50 -9.90 -10.52
CA PRO A 75 -17.87 -10.94 -11.47
C PRO A 75 -17.77 -10.37 -12.88
N ALA A 76 -17.18 -11.14 -13.79
CA ALA A 76 -17.07 -10.80 -15.20
C ALA A 76 -18.48 -10.54 -15.79
N PRO A 77 -18.67 -9.52 -16.64
CA PRO A 77 -19.96 -9.28 -17.26
C PRO A 77 -20.31 -10.43 -18.22
N ALA A 78 -21.50 -11.00 -18.04
CA ALA A 78 -22.03 -12.07 -18.88
C ALA A 78 -22.08 -11.67 -20.37
N PRO A 79 -21.87 -12.61 -21.31
CA PRO A 79 -21.93 -12.31 -22.74
C PRO A 79 -23.36 -11.93 -23.14
N ARG A 80 -23.48 -10.82 -23.88
CA ARG A 80 -24.75 -10.40 -24.48
C ARG A 80 -25.10 -11.38 -25.62
N PRO A 81 -26.36 -11.83 -25.75
CA PRO A 81 -26.77 -12.60 -26.91
C PRO A 81 -26.79 -11.70 -28.16
N ILE A 82 -26.53 -12.32 -29.31
CA ILE A 82 -26.63 -11.75 -30.66
C ILE A 82 -28.05 -11.26 -30.98
#